data_AF-A0A3N5JEI2-F1
#
_entry.id   AF-A0A3N5JEI2-F1
#
_cell.length_a   1.000
_cell.length_b   1.000
_cell.length_c   1.000
_cell.angle_alpha   90.00
_cell.angle_beta   90.00
_cell.angle_gamma   90.00
#
_symmetry.space_group_name_H-M   'P 1'
#
loop_
_entity.id
_entity.type
_entity.pdbx_description
1 polymer ?
#
loop_
_entity_poly.entity_id
_entity_poly.type
_entity_poly.pdbx_seq_one_letter_code
_entity_poly.pdbx_strand_id
1 'polypeptide(L)'
;MKNLLTVTALIEFGTGFVLVALPSVVSTLLFGAQPDTPVGMIIARVAGIALLALGLACWLARLDGRSRATRGLVGAMVLYNAGSVAILANAGLDLYLSGIALWPAVAFHAAMTAWCVTSLATSRS
;
A
#
# COMPACT_ATOMS: atom_id res chain seq x y z
N MET A 1 -4.76 5.90 15.94
CA MET A 1 -3.87 6.28 14.81
C MET A 1 -2.44 5.80 14.97
N LYS A 2 -1.78 5.95 16.13
CA LYS A 2 -0.36 5.53 16.31
C LYS A 2 -0.06 4.07 15.91
N ASN A 3 -0.90 3.11 16.31
CA ASN A 3 -0.73 1.69 15.94
C ASN A 3 -0.90 1.47 14.42
N LEU A 4 -1.97 2.03 13.83
CA LEU A 4 -2.22 2.00 12.38
C LEU A 4 -1.01 2.52 11.59
N LEU A 5 -0.46 3.67 11.98
CA LEU A 5 0.70 4.29 11.32
C LEU A 5 1.97 3.46 11.49
N THR A 6 2.16 2.83 12.65
CA THR A 6 3.33 1.96 12.88
C THR A 6 3.26 0.70 12.03
N VAL A 7 2.10 0.04 11.99
CA VAL A 7 1.87 -1.15 11.16
C VAL A 7 2.05 -0.82 9.68
N THR A 8 1.43 0.27 9.21
CA THR A 8 1.57 0.72 7.82
C THR A 8 3.01 1.07 7.49
N ALA A 9 3.70 1.81 8.36
CA ALA A 9 5.08 2.18 8.12
C ALA A 9 5.98 0.95 7.89
N LEU A 10 5.86 -0.08 8.73
CA LEU A 10 6.66 -1.30 8.59
C LEU A 10 6.34 -2.06 7.30
N ILE A 11 5.06 -2.20 6.98
CA ILE A 11 4.62 -2.97 5.81
C ILE A 11 4.99 -2.24 4.52
N GLU A 12 4.64 -0.96 4.38
CA GLU A 12 4.92 -0.19 3.18
C GLU A 12 6.44 0.01 2.97
N PHE A 13 7.20 0.18 4.06
CA PHE A 13 8.65 0.29 3.94
C PHE A 13 9.30 -1.04 3.51
N GLY A 14 8.87 -2.16 4.09
CA GLY A 14 9.34 -3.49 3.69
C GLY A 14 8.98 -3.83 2.24
N THR A 15 7.70 -3.69 1.90
CA THR A 15 7.19 -3.95 0.54
C THR A 15 7.83 -3.02 -0.47
N GLY A 16 7.94 -1.72 -0.16
CA GLY A 16 8.60 -0.74 -1.01
C GLY A 16 10.06 -1.08 -1.28
N PHE A 17 10.81 -1.47 -0.24
CA PHE A 17 12.20 -1.88 -0.37
C PHE A 17 12.36 -3.10 -1.29
N VAL A 18 11.56 -4.15 -1.05
CA VAL A 18 11.60 -5.37 -1.88
C VAL A 18 11.17 -5.07 -3.31
N LEU A 19 10.18 -4.21 -3.53
CA LEU A 19 9.71 -3.83 -4.87
C LEU A 19 10.74 -2.99 -5.64
N VAL A 20 11.53 -2.15 -4.97
CA VAL A 20 12.66 -1.43 -5.59
C VAL A 20 13.78 -2.39 -5.98
N ALA A 21 14.18 -3.27 -5.06
CA ALA A 21 15.31 -4.17 -5.26
C ALA A 21 14.98 -5.33 -6.22
N LEU A 22 13.81 -5.93 -6.06
CA LEU A 22 13.38 -7.19 -6.70
C LEU A 22 11.96 -7.04 -7.31
N PRO A 23 11.75 -6.12 -8.27
CA PRO A 23 10.43 -5.87 -8.85
C PRO A 23 9.80 -7.10 -9.50
N SER A 24 10.61 -7.96 -10.13
CA SER A 24 10.13 -9.20 -10.76
C SER A 24 9.55 -10.17 -9.73
N VAL A 25 10.14 -10.27 -8.54
CA VAL A 25 9.65 -11.16 -7.47
C VAL A 25 8.28 -10.71 -7.00
N VAL A 26 8.14 -9.43 -6.65
CA VAL A 26 6.86 -8.88 -6.16
C VAL A 26 5.79 -8.97 -7.24
N SER A 27 6.13 -8.63 -8.49
CA SER A 27 5.18 -8.71 -9.61
C SER A 27 4.74 -10.16 -9.88
N THR A 28 5.66 -11.12 -9.82
CA THR A 28 5.32 -12.55 -10.01
C THR A 28 4.41 -13.05 -8.89
N LEU A 29 4.69 -12.67 -7.64
CA LEU A 29 3.84 -13.01 -6.51
C LEU A 29 2.43 -12.42 -6.64
N LEU A 30 2.31 -11.16 -7.07
CA LEU A 30 1.03 -10.46 -7.21
C LEU A 30 0.27 -10.88 -8.46
N PHE A 31 0.93 -10.98 -9.60
CA PHE A 31 0.27 -11.07 -10.91
C PHE A 31 0.48 -12.42 -11.60
N GLY A 32 1.35 -13.29 -11.07
CA GLY A 32 1.75 -14.52 -11.73
C GLY A 32 2.72 -14.30 -12.91
N ALA A 33 3.13 -13.05 -13.14
CA ALA A 33 4.02 -12.65 -14.21
C ALA A 33 4.97 -11.53 -13.74
N GLN A 34 6.16 -11.49 -14.35
CA GLN A 34 7.13 -10.42 -14.14
C GLN A 34 6.93 -9.29 -15.17
N PRO A 35 7.39 -8.05 -14.89
CA PRO A 35 7.40 -6.99 -15.88
C PRO A 35 8.35 -7.39 -17.01
N ASP A 36 7.83 -7.46 -18.23
CA ASP A 36 8.51 -7.95 -19.44
C ASP A 36 9.20 -6.83 -20.24
N THR A 37 8.96 -5.56 -19.87
CA THR A 37 9.55 -4.39 -20.51
C THR A 37 10.43 -3.59 -19.55
N PRO A 38 11.49 -2.91 -20.06
CA PRO A 38 12.27 -1.97 -19.26
C PRO A 38 11.42 -0.86 -18.61
N VAL A 39 10.37 -0.41 -19.31
CA VAL A 39 9.43 0.59 -18.78
C VAL A 39 8.64 0.03 -17.58
N GLY A 40 8.11 -1.20 -17.69
CA GLY A 40 7.42 -1.86 -16.59
C GLY A 40 8.31 -2.04 -15.35
N MET A 41 9.58 -2.38 -15.55
CA MET A 41 10.57 -2.47 -14.46
C MET A 41 10.80 -1.13 -13.76
N ILE A 42 10.92 -0.04 -14.52
CA ILE A 42 11.09 1.31 -13.93
C ILE A 42 9.84 1.75 -13.18
N ILE A 43 8.65 1.54 -13.75
CA ILE A 43 7.38 1.87 -13.09
C ILE A 43 7.24 1.10 -11.77
N ALA A 44 7.56 -0.20 -11.76
CA ALA A 44 7.53 -1.01 -10.54
C ALA A 44 8.45 -0.44 -9.45
N ARG A 45 9.67 -0.03 -9.79
CA ARG A 45 10.59 0.60 -8.83
C ARG A 45 10.09 1.95 -8.34
N VAL A 46 9.53 2.78 -9.22
CA VAL A 46 8.93 4.06 -8.83
C VAL A 46 7.77 3.83 -7.86
N ALA A 47 6.93 2.82 -8.10
CA ALA A 47 5.90 2.42 -7.15
C ALA A 47 6.52 2.03 -5.80
N GLY A 48 7.60 1.24 -5.80
CA GLY A 48 8.34 0.91 -4.57
C GLY A 48 8.88 2.12 -3.82
N ILE A 49 9.42 3.12 -4.52
CA ILE A 49 9.85 4.40 -3.90
C ILE A 49 8.67 5.16 -3.31
N ALA A 50 7.51 5.16 -3.97
CA ALA A 50 6.30 5.76 -3.42
C ALA A 50 5.87 5.08 -2.11
N LEU A 51 5.99 3.74 -2.01
CA LEU A 51 5.71 3.01 -0.77
C LEU A 51 6.71 3.33 0.34
N LEU A 52 8.01 3.44 0.01
CA LEU A 52 9.03 3.87 0.97
C LEU A 52 8.74 5.27 1.51
N ALA A 53 8.37 6.21 0.63
CA ALA A 53 7.99 7.56 1.01
C ALA A 53 6.73 7.57 1.90
N LEU A 54 5.72 6.77 1.56
CA LEU A 54 4.51 6.62 2.37
C LEU A 54 4.84 6.00 3.75
N GLY A 55 5.69 4.98 3.79
CA GLY A 55 6.15 4.35 5.02
C GLY A 55 6.90 5.31 5.93
N LEU A 56 7.79 6.12 5.35
CA LEU A 56 8.49 7.19 6.08
C LEU A 56 7.52 8.26 6.60
N ALA A 57 6.57 8.70 5.78
CA ALA A 57 5.54 9.65 6.21
C ALA A 57 4.71 9.10 7.39
N CYS A 58 4.32 7.83 7.32
CA CYS A 58 3.62 7.14 8.41
C CYS A 58 4.48 7.03 9.66
N TRP A 59 5.78 6.75 9.50
CA TRP A 59 6.72 6.67 10.61
C TRP A 59 6.89 8.01 11.33
N LEU A 60 6.98 9.11 10.60
CA LEU A 60 7.10 10.45 11.16
C LEU A 60 5.78 10.89 11.83
N ALA A 61 4.64 10.71 11.16
CA ALA A 61 3.34 11.09 11.68
C ALA A 61 2.95 10.36 12.98
N ARG A 62 3.52 9.16 13.23
CA ARG A 62 3.28 8.43 14.49
C ARG A 62 3.89 9.15 15.71
N LEU A 63 4.90 10.00 15.51
CA LEU A 63 5.55 10.79 16.55
C LEU A 63 4.75 12.05 16.89
N ASP A 64 4.03 12.60 15.91
CA ASP A 64 3.31 13.89 16.01
C ASP A 64 1.84 13.80 16.49
N GLY A 65 1.41 12.63 17.00
CA GLY A 65 0.08 12.49 17.63
C GLY A 65 -1.13 12.78 16.72
N ARG A 66 -2.26 13.24 17.29
CA ARG A 66 -3.55 13.53 16.59
C ARG A 66 -3.54 14.86 15.80
N SER A 67 -2.40 15.29 15.25
CA SER A 67 -2.30 16.54 14.49
C SER A 67 -3.18 16.54 13.23
N ARG A 68 -3.46 17.72 12.67
CA ARG A 68 -4.16 17.85 11.38
C ARG A 68 -3.40 17.16 10.25
N ALA A 69 -2.07 17.22 10.27
CA ALA A 69 -1.21 16.54 9.30
C ALA A 69 -1.35 15.01 9.40
N THR A 70 -1.37 14.45 10.61
CA THR A 70 -1.60 13.01 10.82
C THR A 70 -2.96 12.57 10.29
N ARG A 71 -4.01 13.38 10.50
CA ARG A 71 -5.35 13.11 9.94
C ARG A 71 -5.35 13.16 8.41
N GLY A 72 -4.67 14.15 7.82
CA GLY A 72 -4.50 14.26 6.37
C GLY A 72 -3.80 13.03 5.79
N LEU A 73 -2.73 12.57 6.44
CA LEU A 73 -2.01 11.37 6.03
C LEU A 73 -2.88 10.11 6.11
N VAL A 74 -3.64 9.91 7.18
CA VAL A 74 -4.58 8.76 7.26
C VAL A 74 -5.65 8.87 6.16
N GLY A 75 -6.09 10.08 5.80
CA GLY A 75 -6.95 10.29 4.63
C GLY A 75 -6.30 9.86 3.31
N ALA A 76 -5.03 10.20 3.10
CA ALA A 76 -4.26 9.73 1.94
C ALA A 76 -4.10 8.20 1.93
N MET A 77 -3.93 7.58 3.10
CA MET A 77 -3.88 6.12 3.23
C MET A 77 -5.22 5.46 2.86
N VAL A 78 -6.37 6.08 3.12
CA VAL A 78 -7.67 5.57 2.63
C VAL A 78 -7.66 5.54 1.10
N LEU A 79 -7.27 6.64 0.45
CA LEU A 79 -7.20 6.72 -1.00
C LEU A 79 -6.26 5.67 -1.59
N TYR A 80 -5.05 5.55 -1.02
CA TYR A 80 -4.08 4.56 -1.46
C TYR A 80 -4.62 3.13 -1.33
N ASN A 81 -5.11 2.73 -0.14
CA ASN A 81 -5.58 1.37 0.07
C ASN A 81 -6.82 1.05 -0.79
N ALA A 82 -7.79 1.96 -0.87
CA ALA A 82 -9.00 1.75 -1.68
C ALA A 82 -8.67 1.69 -3.18
N GLY A 83 -7.76 2.56 -3.65
CA GLY A 83 -7.25 2.52 -5.02
C GLY A 83 -6.53 1.20 -5.32
N SER A 84 -5.66 0.73 -4.41
CA SER A 84 -4.98 -0.57 -4.53
C SER A 84 -5.98 -1.73 -4.59
N VAL A 85 -7.02 -1.73 -3.76
CA VAL A 85 -8.10 -2.74 -3.84
C VAL A 85 -8.74 -2.74 -5.23
N ALA A 86 -9.13 -1.57 -5.73
CA ALA A 86 -9.80 -1.46 -7.04
C ALA A 86 -8.89 -1.97 -8.17
N ILE A 87 -7.62 -1.53 -8.19
CA ILE A 87 -6.65 -1.91 -9.22
C ILE A 87 -6.34 -3.42 -9.16
N LEU A 88 -6.07 -3.97 -7.97
CA LEU A 88 -5.72 -5.38 -7.82
C LEU A 88 -6.92 -6.31 -8.05
N ALA A 89 -8.12 -5.91 -7.64
CA ALA A 89 -9.33 -6.68 -7.92
C ALA A 89 -9.63 -6.70 -9.43
N ASN A 90 -9.52 -5.55 -10.11
CA ASN A 90 -9.63 -5.47 -11.58
C ASN A 90 -8.59 -6.37 -12.26
N ALA A 91 -7.34 -6.38 -11.78
CA ALA A 91 -6.30 -7.28 -12.29
C ALA A 91 -6.68 -8.77 -12.18
N GLY A 92 -7.30 -9.18 -11.07
CA GLY A 92 -7.73 -10.57 -10.88
C GLY A 92 -9.01 -10.94 -11.64
N LEU A 93 -9.96 -10.01 -11.75
CA LEU A 93 -11.28 -10.27 -12.31
C LEU A 93 -11.32 -10.06 -13.83
N ASP A 94 -10.80 -8.93 -14.33
CA ASP A 94 -10.94 -8.53 -15.73
C ASP A 94 -9.73 -8.93 -16.58
N LEU A 95 -8.54 -8.90 -15.98
CA LEU A 95 -7.28 -9.26 -16.65
C LEU A 95 -6.86 -10.72 -16.40
N TYR A 96 -7.62 -11.46 -15.57
CA TYR A 96 -7.39 -12.86 -15.23
C TYR A 96 -5.96 -13.15 -14.71
N LEU A 97 -5.30 -12.16 -14.11
CA LEU A 97 -3.98 -12.35 -13.51
C LEU A 97 -4.12 -13.17 -12.24
N SER A 98 -3.22 -14.13 -12.04
CA SER A 98 -3.33 -15.11 -10.95
C SER A 98 -1.98 -15.31 -10.25
N GLY A 99 -1.58 -14.34 -9.44
CA GLY A 99 -0.48 -14.50 -8.48
C GLY A 99 -0.97 -15.03 -7.13
N ILE A 100 -0.15 -15.81 -6.45
CA ILE A 100 -0.48 -16.36 -5.12
C ILE A 100 -0.77 -15.27 -4.08
N ALA A 101 -0.17 -14.08 -4.25
CA ALA A 101 -0.33 -12.95 -3.34
C ALA A 101 -1.45 -11.97 -3.76
N LEU A 102 -2.10 -12.16 -4.91
CA LEU A 102 -3.08 -11.19 -5.44
C LEU A 102 -4.25 -10.96 -4.48
N TRP A 103 -5.02 -12.01 -4.21
CA TRP A 103 -6.19 -11.96 -3.34
C TRP A 103 -5.82 -11.65 -1.89
N PRO A 104 -4.73 -12.21 -1.32
CA PRO A 104 -4.21 -11.74 -0.03
C PRO A 104 -3.94 -10.24 0.01
N ALA A 105 -3.34 -9.65 -1.04
CA ALA A 105 -3.09 -8.22 -1.12
C ALA A 105 -4.39 -7.40 -1.19
N VAL A 106 -5.37 -7.84 -2.00
CA VAL A 106 -6.71 -7.23 -2.06
C VAL A 106 -7.36 -7.21 -0.66
N ALA A 107 -7.39 -8.37 0.01
CA ALA A 107 -7.99 -8.49 1.35
C ALA A 107 -7.26 -7.61 2.37
N PHE A 108 -5.93 -7.57 2.32
CA PHE A 108 -5.10 -6.73 3.19
C PHE A 108 -5.43 -5.24 3.02
N HIS A 109 -5.43 -4.73 1.78
CA HIS A 109 -5.74 -3.33 1.52
C HIS A 109 -7.19 -2.97 1.88
N ALA A 110 -8.14 -3.90 1.71
CA ALA A 110 -9.53 -3.70 2.15
C ALA A 110 -9.62 -3.55 3.68
N ALA A 111 -8.94 -4.42 4.43
CA ALA A 111 -8.88 -4.33 5.88
C ALA A 111 -8.21 -3.04 6.36
N MET A 112 -7.11 -2.63 5.73
CA MET A 112 -6.42 -1.38 6.04
C MET A 112 -7.28 -0.15 5.73
N THR A 113 -8.05 -0.18 4.63
CA THR A 113 -9.02 0.88 4.29
C THR A 113 -10.04 1.03 5.42
N ALA A 114 -10.66 -0.07 5.86
CA ALA A 114 -11.63 -0.05 6.95
C ALA A 114 -11.02 0.47 8.26
N TRP A 115 -9.78 0.08 8.59
CA TRP A 115 -9.10 0.56 9.80
C TRP A 115 -8.76 2.06 9.73
N CYS A 116 -8.40 2.58 8.55
CA CYS A 116 -8.18 4.00 8.35
C CYS A 116 -9.48 4.80 8.54
N VAL A 117 -10.57 4.36 7.92
CA VAL A 117 -11.88 5.03 8.01
C VAL A 117 -12.39 5.06 9.46
N THR A 118 -12.34 3.93 10.16
CA THR A 118 -12.76 3.85 11.57
C THR A 118 -11.87 4.68 12.49
N SER A 119 -10.56 4.72 12.24
CA SER A 119 -9.62 5.59 12.97
C SER A 119 -9.91 7.09 12.76
N LEU A 120 -10.35 7.49 11.58
CA LEU A 120 -10.75 8.87 11.30
C LEU A 120 -12.09 9.22 11.94
N ALA A 121 -13.07 8.31 11.87
CA ALA A 121 -14.39 8.49 12.48
C ALA A 121 -14.30 8.69 14.01
N THR A 122 -13.57 7.81 14.69
CA THR A 122 -13.34 7.86 16.16
C THR A 122 -12.46 9.02 16.62
N SER A 123 -11.84 9.76 15.70
CA SER A 123 -11.04 10.95 16.01
C SER A 123 -11.79 12.27 15.87
N ARG A 124 -12.99 12.22 15.27
CA ARG A 124 -13.89 13.37 15.13
C ARG A 124 -14.85 13.50 16.32
N SER A 125 -15.14 12.39 17.02
CA SER A 125 -15.85 12.32 18.30
C SER A 125 -14.94 12.69 19.47
#